data_AF-A0A9P5CP75-F1
#
_entry.id   AF-A0A9P5CP75-F1
#
_cell.length_a   1.000
_cell.length_b   1.000
_cell.length_c   1.000
_cell.angle_alpha   90.00
_cell.angle_beta   90.00
_cell.angle_gamma   90.00
#
_symmetry.space_group_name_H-M   'P 1'
#
loop_
_entity.id
_entity.type
_entity.pdbx_description
1 polymer ?
#
loop_
_entity_poly.entity_id
_entity_poly.type
_entity_poly.pdbx_seq_one_letter_code
_entity_poly.pdbx_strand_id
1 'polypeptide(L)'
;MSHRKFEAPRHGSLAYLPRKRAARHRGKVKSFPKDDPKKPVHLTAAMGYKAGMTTIVRDLDRPGAKSHKKEIVEAVTVIDTPPMIVVGLVGYIETPRGLRSLTTVWAEHLSDEVRRRFYKNWYKSKKKAFTKYAKKHSEHSGASITRELERIKKYCSVVRVLAHTQIRKTPLKQKKTHLMEIQINGGSVADKVEFGHSLFEKPFSIDTIFEQDEMIDVIAVTKGHGYNGVTARWGTKKLPRKTHKGLRKVACIGAWHPSHVQWTVARAGQMGYHHRTSCNHKVYRIGKGDADDNAATEVDVTKKKITPLGGFVRYGEVKNDFVMVKGSVPGVKKRVMTLRKSLWPHTSRKALEKVELKWIDTSSEFGHGSFQTPEEKRQYQGLLKKDVERS
;
A
#
# COMPACT_ATOMS: atom_id res chain seq x y z
N MET A 1 -44.59 14.56 17.68
CA MET A 1 -43.33 14.96 17.00
C MET A 1 -43.58 14.99 15.50
N SER A 2 -43.20 16.06 14.80
CA SER A 2 -43.30 16.10 13.33
C SER A 2 -42.19 15.25 12.72
N HIS A 3 -42.53 14.45 11.72
CA HIS A 3 -41.53 13.80 10.86
C HIS A 3 -40.89 14.83 9.92
N ARG A 4 -39.75 14.47 9.31
CA ARG A 4 -39.09 15.31 8.31
C ARG A 4 -39.91 15.34 7.03
N LYS A 5 -40.25 16.53 6.53
CA LYS A 5 -41.10 16.72 5.34
C LYS A 5 -40.64 15.99 4.07
N PHE A 6 -39.33 15.88 3.84
CA PHE A 6 -38.75 15.16 2.70
C PHE A 6 -37.59 14.29 3.15
N GLU A 7 -37.60 13.03 2.73
CA GLU A 7 -36.54 12.09 3.06
C GLU A 7 -35.29 12.31 2.21
N ALA A 8 -34.13 12.05 2.81
CA ALA A 8 -32.87 11.99 2.08
C ALA A 8 -31.91 11.07 2.85
N PRO A 9 -30.98 10.39 2.15
CA PRO A 9 -29.94 9.62 2.79
C PRO A 9 -29.12 10.47 3.78
N ARG A 10 -28.61 9.83 4.83
CA ARG A 10 -27.73 10.52 5.78
C ARG A 10 -26.41 10.95 5.14
N HIS A 11 -25.86 12.05 5.63
CA HIS A 11 -24.53 12.50 5.21
C HIS A 11 -23.41 11.67 5.87
N GLY A 12 -22.68 10.93 5.04
CA GLY A 12 -21.48 10.18 5.40
C GLY A 12 -21.75 8.91 6.21
N SER A 13 -21.02 7.84 5.88
CA SER A 13 -21.08 6.58 6.60
C SER A 13 -20.57 6.72 8.04
N LEU A 14 -21.32 6.13 8.98
CA LEU A 14 -21.01 6.04 10.41
C LEU A 14 -19.99 4.93 10.73
N ALA A 15 -19.83 3.94 9.86
CA ALA A 15 -18.87 2.83 10.03
C ALA A 15 -17.41 3.29 10.10
N TYR A 16 -17.12 4.53 9.66
CA TYR A 16 -15.79 5.13 9.70
C TYR A 16 -15.59 6.12 10.86
N LEU A 17 -16.44 6.05 11.89
CA LEU A 17 -16.22 6.74 13.15
C LEU A 17 -15.32 5.91 14.08
N PRO A 18 -14.57 6.55 15.00
CA PRO A 18 -14.34 8.00 15.06
C PRO A 18 -13.45 8.50 13.91
N ARG A 19 -13.81 9.64 13.30
CA ARG A 19 -13.02 10.31 12.24
C ARG A 19 -11.87 11.10 12.84
N LYS A 20 -10.87 10.39 13.38
CA LYS A 20 -9.66 10.93 14.01
C LYS A 20 -8.40 10.57 13.22
N ARG A 21 -7.29 11.28 13.51
CA ARG A 21 -5.97 10.97 12.95
C ARG A 21 -5.59 9.51 13.25
N ALA A 22 -5.04 8.83 12.25
CA ALA A 22 -4.47 7.50 12.43
C ALA A 22 -3.30 7.57 13.42
N ALA A 23 -3.26 6.64 14.37
CA ALA A 23 -2.19 6.57 15.37
C ALA A 23 -0.83 6.17 14.79
N ARG A 24 -0.81 5.60 13.58
CA ARG A 24 0.39 5.11 12.90
C ARG A 24 0.39 5.58 11.45
N HIS A 25 1.58 5.84 10.91
CA HIS A 25 1.76 6.30 9.53
C HIS A 25 1.52 5.20 8.48
N ARG A 26 1.83 3.94 8.82
CA ARG A 26 1.65 2.80 7.90
C ARG A 26 0.25 2.20 8.02
N GLY A 27 -0.26 1.66 6.91
CA GLY A 27 -1.38 0.72 6.91
C GLY A 27 -1.12 -0.50 7.81
N LYS A 28 -1.86 -0.63 8.92
CA LYS A 28 -1.85 -1.87 9.71
C LYS A 28 -2.83 -2.86 9.08
N VAL A 29 -2.36 -4.07 8.78
CA VAL A 29 -3.26 -5.19 8.46
C VAL A 29 -3.98 -5.59 9.75
N LYS A 30 -5.31 -5.48 9.75
CA LYS A 30 -6.14 -5.90 10.89
C LYS A 30 -6.59 -7.36 10.80
N SER A 31 -6.71 -7.87 9.58
CA SER A 31 -7.10 -9.24 9.26
C SER A 31 -6.29 -9.67 8.05
N PHE A 32 -5.72 -10.87 8.09
CA PHE A 32 -5.11 -11.49 6.92
C PHE A 32 -6.15 -12.37 6.19
N PRO A 33 -5.90 -12.78 4.94
CA PRO A 33 -6.76 -13.75 4.25
C PRO A 33 -6.93 -15.01 5.09
N LYS A 34 -8.09 -15.66 4.94
CA LYS A 34 -8.35 -16.95 5.61
C LYS A 34 -7.28 -17.96 5.18
N ASP A 35 -6.78 -18.69 6.15
CA ASP A 35 -5.80 -19.72 5.92
C ASP A 35 -6.46 -20.99 5.35
N ASP A 36 -5.79 -21.62 4.40
CA ASP A 36 -6.21 -22.85 3.74
C ASP A 36 -5.03 -23.82 3.70
N PRO A 37 -4.96 -24.79 4.64
CA PRO A 37 -3.83 -25.69 4.76
C PRO A 37 -3.56 -26.55 3.52
N LYS A 38 -4.54 -26.68 2.60
CA LYS A 38 -4.39 -27.45 1.36
C LYS A 38 -3.57 -26.72 0.30
N LYS A 39 -3.41 -25.40 0.42
CA LYS A 39 -2.64 -24.59 -0.52
C LYS A 39 -1.16 -24.61 -0.18
N PRO A 40 -0.27 -24.39 -1.16
CA PRO A 40 1.15 -24.21 -0.89
C PRO A 40 1.39 -23.04 0.05
N VAL A 41 2.46 -23.15 0.84
CA VAL A 41 2.87 -22.12 1.79
C VAL A 41 3.27 -20.84 1.04
N HIS A 42 2.69 -19.70 1.42
CA HIS A 42 2.94 -18.42 0.75
C HIS A 42 2.80 -17.22 1.70
N LEU A 43 3.39 -16.09 1.30
CA LEU A 43 3.23 -14.80 1.96
C LEU A 43 1.93 -14.11 1.49
N THR A 44 1.30 -13.34 2.37
CA THR A 44 -0.03 -12.77 2.12
C THR A 44 -0.04 -11.25 1.91
N ALA A 45 1.09 -10.57 2.14
CA ALA A 45 1.17 -9.11 2.08
C ALA A 45 2.59 -8.62 1.84
N ALA A 46 2.73 -7.42 1.30
CA ALA A 46 3.98 -6.71 1.12
C ALA A 46 3.82 -5.21 1.41
N MET A 47 4.93 -4.47 1.41
CA MET A 47 4.92 -3.00 1.48
C MET A 47 5.49 -2.38 0.22
N GLY A 48 4.87 -1.29 -0.22
CA GLY A 48 5.38 -0.44 -1.29
C GLY A 48 5.18 1.04 -0.97
N TYR A 49 5.65 1.91 -1.85
CA TYR A 49 5.56 3.36 -1.73
C TYR A 49 4.83 3.92 -2.94
N LYS A 50 3.79 4.74 -2.69
CA LYS A 50 3.06 5.40 -3.77
C LYS A 50 3.99 6.34 -4.56
N ALA A 51 4.33 6.01 -5.79
CA ALA A 51 5.18 6.83 -6.65
C ALA A 51 4.36 7.94 -7.32
N GLY A 52 3.31 7.54 -8.03
CA GLY A 52 2.46 8.44 -8.78
C GLY A 52 1.25 7.74 -9.37
N MET A 53 0.61 8.42 -10.31
CA MET A 53 -0.46 7.88 -11.14
C MET A 53 -0.12 8.22 -12.58
N THR A 54 -0.61 7.40 -13.51
CA THR A 54 -0.54 7.63 -14.95
C THR A 54 -1.81 7.04 -15.59
N THR A 55 -1.91 7.06 -16.90
CA THR A 55 -2.99 6.41 -17.65
C THR A 55 -2.46 5.28 -18.52
N ILE A 56 -3.34 4.34 -18.85
CA ILE A 56 -3.06 3.23 -19.75
C ILE A 56 -4.15 3.14 -20.81
N VAL A 57 -3.85 2.48 -21.92
CA VAL A 57 -4.83 1.97 -22.87
C VAL A 57 -4.82 0.45 -22.82
N ARG A 58 -6.00 -0.15 -22.83
CA ARG A 58 -6.19 -1.59 -22.96
C ARG A 58 -7.50 -1.91 -23.67
N ASP A 59 -7.60 -3.11 -24.20
CA ASP A 59 -8.88 -3.63 -24.66
C ASP A 59 -9.73 -4.12 -23.48
N LEU A 60 -11.04 -3.84 -23.55
CA LEU A 60 -12.00 -4.34 -22.59
C LEU A 60 -12.60 -5.67 -23.07
N ASP A 61 -12.16 -6.78 -22.49
CA ASP A 61 -12.80 -8.07 -22.68
C ASP A 61 -13.92 -8.31 -21.66
N ARG A 62 -15.10 -7.76 -21.95
CA ARG A 62 -16.30 -8.01 -21.16
C ARG A 62 -17.55 -8.22 -22.04
N PRO A 63 -17.84 -9.46 -22.47
CA PRO A 63 -19.04 -9.75 -23.25
C PRO A 63 -20.30 -9.23 -22.59
N GLY A 64 -21.11 -8.49 -23.35
CA GLY A 64 -22.32 -7.78 -22.88
C GLY A 64 -22.12 -6.31 -22.50
N ALA A 65 -20.87 -5.83 -22.38
CA ALA A 65 -20.60 -4.40 -22.21
C ALA A 65 -20.62 -3.65 -23.55
N LYS A 66 -21.12 -2.40 -23.57
CA LYS A 66 -21.08 -1.53 -24.76
C LYS A 66 -19.66 -1.26 -25.30
N SER A 67 -18.68 -1.37 -24.42
CA SER A 67 -17.25 -1.19 -24.73
C SER A 67 -16.50 -2.51 -24.90
N HIS A 68 -17.19 -3.65 -25.00
CA HIS A 68 -16.54 -4.93 -25.27
C HIS A 68 -15.74 -4.87 -26.58
N LYS A 69 -14.49 -5.35 -26.55
CA LYS A 69 -13.53 -5.29 -27.66
C LYS A 69 -13.24 -3.87 -28.15
N LYS A 70 -13.45 -2.86 -27.29
CA LYS A 70 -13.02 -1.49 -27.54
C LYS A 70 -11.89 -1.13 -26.61
N GLU A 71 -11.03 -0.26 -27.11
CA GLU A 71 -9.98 0.37 -26.31
C GLU A 71 -10.60 1.29 -25.27
N ILE A 72 -10.12 1.16 -24.04
CA ILE A 72 -10.48 2.03 -22.94
C ILE A 72 -9.24 2.63 -22.32
N VAL A 73 -9.35 3.90 -21.92
CA VAL A 73 -8.33 4.59 -21.13
C VAL A 73 -8.68 4.45 -19.66
N GLU A 74 -7.74 3.97 -18.86
CA GLU A 74 -7.93 3.84 -17.42
C GLU A 74 -6.78 4.47 -16.64
N ALA A 75 -7.14 5.20 -15.57
CA ALA A 75 -6.16 5.71 -14.64
C ALA A 75 -5.59 4.59 -13.76
N VAL A 76 -4.29 4.61 -13.53
CA VAL A 76 -3.55 3.64 -12.72
C VAL A 76 -2.69 4.34 -11.68
N THR A 77 -2.41 3.66 -10.58
CA THR A 77 -1.40 4.08 -9.61
C THR A 77 -0.17 3.18 -9.73
N VAL A 78 1.01 3.81 -9.81
CA VAL A 78 2.30 3.12 -9.72
C VAL A 78 2.79 3.12 -8.27
N ILE A 79 3.11 1.93 -7.76
CA ILE A 79 3.61 1.68 -6.41
C ILE A 79 4.99 1.06 -6.52
N ASP A 80 6.02 1.80 -6.10
CA ASP A 80 7.41 1.35 -6.05
C ASP A 80 7.58 0.35 -4.89
N THR A 81 8.01 -0.86 -5.20
CA THR A 81 8.07 -2.02 -4.30
C THR A 81 9.49 -2.58 -4.25
N PRO A 82 10.43 -1.90 -3.56
CA PRO A 82 11.75 -2.46 -3.33
C PRO A 82 11.63 -3.81 -2.60
N PRO A 83 12.52 -4.79 -2.87
CA PRO A 83 12.51 -6.06 -2.17
C PRO A 83 12.50 -5.88 -0.65
N MET A 84 11.80 -6.77 0.02
CA MET A 84 11.69 -6.78 1.48
C MET A 84 12.56 -7.89 2.05
N ILE A 85 13.19 -7.64 3.20
CA ILE A 85 14.04 -8.64 3.87
C ILE A 85 13.28 -9.21 5.06
N VAL A 86 13.24 -10.54 5.18
CA VAL A 86 12.73 -11.23 6.37
C VAL A 86 13.81 -11.24 7.45
N VAL A 87 13.45 -10.83 8.65
CA VAL A 87 14.35 -10.66 9.79
C VAL A 87 13.90 -11.41 11.04
N GLY A 88 12.80 -12.13 10.97
CA GLY A 88 12.30 -12.90 12.10
C GLY A 88 10.98 -13.59 11.84
N LEU A 89 10.53 -14.34 12.82
CA LEU A 89 9.32 -15.15 12.79
C LEU A 89 8.62 -15.05 14.15
N VAL A 90 7.30 -14.87 14.13
CA VAL A 90 6.45 -14.72 15.30
C VAL A 90 5.41 -15.83 15.28
N GLY A 91 5.36 -16.60 16.36
CA GLY A 91 4.32 -17.60 16.59
C GLY A 91 3.19 -17.04 17.45
N TYR A 92 1.96 -17.32 17.08
CA TYR A 92 0.77 -16.95 17.83
C TYR A 92 0.00 -18.18 18.29
N ILE A 93 -0.34 -18.22 19.58
CA ILE A 93 -1.25 -19.20 20.17
C ILE A 93 -2.66 -18.63 20.17
N GLU A 94 -3.63 -19.48 19.85
CA GLU A 94 -5.03 -19.20 20.06
C GLU A 94 -5.41 -19.43 21.54
N THR A 95 -5.90 -18.38 22.18
CA THR A 95 -6.41 -18.44 23.55
C THR A 95 -7.88 -18.04 23.55
N PRO A 96 -8.65 -18.36 24.62
CA PRO A 96 -10.04 -17.90 24.72
C PRO A 96 -10.23 -16.37 24.64
N ARG A 97 -9.16 -15.59 24.88
CA ARG A 97 -9.15 -14.12 24.75
C ARG A 97 -8.70 -13.61 23.37
N GLY A 98 -8.40 -14.52 22.44
CA GLY A 98 -7.86 -14.24 21.11
C GLY A 98 -6.41 -14.67 20.94
N LEU A 99 -5.77 -14.21 19.85
CA LEU A 99 -4.39 -14.57 19.54
C LEU A 99 -3.40 -13.86 20.47
N ARG A 100 -2.49 -14.63 21.06
CA ARG A 100 -1.38 -14.13 21.88
C ARG A 100 -0.05 -14.53 21.25
N SER A 101 0.87 -13.58 21.12
CA SER A 101 2.24 -13.89 20.68
C SER A 101 2.92 -14.79 21.70
N LEU A 102 3.41 -15.95 21.25
CA LEU A 102 4.14 -16.90 22.07
C LEU A 102 5.61 -16.52 22.17
N THR A 103 6.27 -16.46 21.01
CA THR A 103 7.70 -16.20 20.87
C THR A 103 7.97 -15.48 19.55
N THR A 104 9.07 -14.73 19.54
CA THR A 104 9.57 -14.06 18.35
C THR A 104 11.03 -14.43 18.17
N VAL A 105 11.31 -15.17 17.11
CA VAL A 105 12.66 -15.50 16.68
C VAL A 105 13.13 -14.40 15.74
N TRP A 106 14.35 -13.91 15.92
CA TRP A 106 15.00 -12.98 14.99
C TRP A 106 16.15 -13.65 14.25
N ALA A 107 16.42 -13.17 13.04
CA ALA A 107 17.61 -13.50 12.28
C ALA A 107 18.89 -13.04 13.01
N GLU A 108 20.03 -13.64 12.65
CA GLU A 108 21.32 -13.36 13.27
C GLU A 108 21.82 -11.97 12.86
N HIS A 109 21.83 -11.71 11.55
CA HIS A 109 22.35 -10.47 10.99
C HIS A 109 21.20 -9.52 10.63
N LEU A 110 21.08 -8.46 11.43
CA LEU A 110 20.10 -7.40 11.19
C LEU A 110 20.76 -6.16 10.60
N SER A 111 20.25 -5.71 9.46
CA SER A 111 20.70 -4.48 8.83
C SER A 111 20.56 -3.25 9.75
N ASP A 112 21.48 -2.31 9.62
CA ASP A 112 21.41 -1.03 10.36
C ASP A 112 20.12 -0.26 10.06
N GLU A 113 19.53 -0.46 8.89
CA GLU A 113 18.29 0.21 8.51
C GLU A 113 17.08 -0.26 9.33
N VAL A 114 17.00 -1.56 9.67
CA VAL A 114 15.98 -2.09 10.58
C VAL A 114 16.31 -1.77 12.04
N ARG A 115 17.59 -1.77 12.42
CA ARG A 115 18.03 -1.38 13.77
C ARG A 115 17.66 0.07 14.07
N ARG A 116 17.69 0.97 13.08
CA ARG A 116 17.14 2.35 13.19
C ARG A 116 15.68 2.37 13.63
N ARG A 117 14.91 1.30 13.44
CA ARG A 117 13.50 1.23 13.87
C ARG A 117 13.34 1.40 15.38
N PHE A 118 14.31 0.90 16.13
CA PHE A 118 14.35 0.85 17.59
C PHE A 118 14.87 2.15 18.23
N TYR A 119 15.29 3.12 17.42
CA TYR A 119 15.79 4.41 17.89
C TYR A 119 14.92 5.57 17.40
N LYS A 120 14.76 6.58 18.26
CA LYS A 120 14.27 7.90 17.85
C LYS A 120 15.40 8.70 17.20
N ASN A 121 16.56 8.75 17.84
CA ASN A 121 17.77 9.38 17.32
C ASN A 121 18.89 8.35 17.15
N TRP A 122 19.16 7.94 15.92
CA TRP A 122 20.20 6.96 15.61
C TRP A 122 21.61 7.50 15.84
N TYR A 123 21.87 8.74 15.45
CA TYR A 123 23.21 9.34 15.44
C TYR A 123 23.76 9.59 16.85
N LYS A 124 22.89 9.95 17.80
CA LYS A 124 23.27 10.13 19.22
C LYS A 124 23.23 8.83 20.03
N SER A 125 22.84 7.70 19.43
CA SER A 125 22.72 6.44 20.16
C SER A 125 24.03 5.63 20.11
N LYS A 126 24.25 4.79 21.12
CA LYS A 126 25.35 3.80 21.13
C LYS A 126 25.12 2.61 20.17
N LYS A 127 23.98 2.58 19.45
CA LYS A 127 23.62 1.54 18.46
C LYS A 127 23.80 0.11 18.99
N LYS A 128 23.29 -0.19 20.19
CA LYS A 128 23.39 -1.50 20.87
C LYS A 128 22.19 -2.44 20.66
N ALA A 129 21.20 -2.07 19.84
CA ALA A 129 20.07 -2.94 19.53
C ALA A 129 20.58 -4.23 18.87
N PHE A 130 20.10 -5.38 19.37
CA PHE A 130 20.45 -6.73 18.92
C PHE A 130 21.91 -7.19 19.09
N THR A 131 22.80 -6.41 19.71
CA THR A 131 24.21 -6.83 19.86
C THR A 131 24.35 -8.05 20.78
N LYS A 132 23.61 -8.10 21.90
CA LYS A 132 23.59 -9.27 22.78
C LYS A 132 22.91 -10.48 22.14
N TYR A 133 21.90 -10.23 21.31
CA TYR A 133 21.16 -11.28 20.61
C TYR A 133 22.06 -11.98 19.59
N ALA A 134 22.75 -11.20 18.73
CA ALA A 134 23.72 -11.72 17.77
C ALA A 134 24.86 -12.48 18.46
N LYS A 135 25.42 -11.94 19.56
CA LYS A 135 26.47 -12.61 20.34
C LYS A 135 26.00 -13.95 20.92
N LYS A 136 24.79 -14.00 21.50
CA LYS A 136 24.21 -15.25 22.02
C LYS A 136 24.00 -16.27 20.91
N HIS A 137 23.59 -15.81 19.73
CA HIS A 137 23.40 -16.66 18.56
C HIS A 137 24.70 -17.35 18.13
N SER A 138 25.78 -16.56 17.99
CA SER A 138 27.09 -17.06 17.59
C SER A 138 27.73 -17.98 18.63
N GLU A 139 27.59 -17.67 19.93
CA GLU A 139 28.21 -18.46 21.01
C GLU A 139 27.53 -19.82 21.26
N HIS A 140 26.23 -19.93 21.00
CA HIS A 140 25.44 -21.13 21.30
C HIS A 140 24.98 -21.88 20.04
N SER A 141 25.61 -21.60 18.89
CA SER A 141 25.31 -22.23 17.59
C SER A 141 23.80 -22.27 17.27
N GLY A 142 23.07 -21.20 17.61
CA GLY A 142 21.64 -21.10 17.34
C GLY A 142 20.71 -22.04 18.15
N ALA A 143 21.19 -22.81 19.13
CA ALA A 143 20.36 -23.78 19.86
C ALA A 143 19.10 -23.16 20.51
N SER A 144 19.22 -21.92 21.00
CA SER A 144 18.09 -21.15 21.54
C SER A 144 17.01 -20.87 20.48
N ILE A 145 17.42 -20.65 19.23
CA ILE A 145 16.50 -20.40 18.11
C ILE A 145 15.80 -21.69 17.71
N THR A 146 16.54 -22.78 17.55
CA THR A 146 15.95 -24.09 17.20
C THR A 146 14.86 -24.49 18.20
N ARG A 147 15.14 -24.35 19.51
CA ARG A 147 14.16 -24.58 20.57
C ARG A 147 12.93 -23.67 20.45
N GLU A 148 13.12 -22.39 20.12
CA GLU A 148 11.99 -21.46 19.94
C GLU A 148 11.18 -21.77 18.68
N LEU A 149 11.82 -22.21 17.59
CA LEU A 149 11.14 -22.64 16.37
C LEU A 149 10.32 -23.91 16.62
N GLU A 150 10.88 -24.90 17.31
CA GLU A 150 10.14 -26.10 17.75
C GLU A 150 8.94 -25.76 18.62
N ARG A 151 9.10 -24.79 19.53
CA ARG A 151 8.00 -24.28 20.36
C ARG A 151 6.89 -23.65 19.51
N ILE A 152 7.26 -22.96 18.43
CA ILE A 152 6.28 -22.40 17.48
C ILE A 152 5.57 -23.53 16.74
N LYS A 153 6.31 -24.52 16.23
CA LYS A 153 5.73 -25.70 15.55
C LYS A 153 4.73 -26.44 16.43
N LYS A 154 5.02 -26.59 17.73
CA LYS A 154 4.19 -27.36 18.67
C LYS A 154 2.92 -26.65 19.12
N TYR A 155 2.98 -25.35 19.43
CA TYR A 155 1.90 -24.68 20.14
C TYR A 155 1.15 -23.61 19.32
N CYS A 156 1.74 -23.09 18.25
CA CYS A 156 1.14 -21.96 17.54
C CYS A 156 0.16 -22.41 16.46
N SER A 157 -0.95 -21.69 16.34
CA SER A 157 -1.90 -21.86 15.24
C SER A 157 -1.59 -20.93 14.06
N VAL A 158 -1.02 -19.75 14.34
CA VAL A 158 -0.70 -18.74 13.32
C VAL A 158 0.79 -18.40 13.36
N VAL A 159 1.41 -18.42 12.18
CA VAL A 159 2.83 -18.07 12.00
C VAL A 159 2.93 -16.81 11.12
N ARG A 160 3.77 -15.87 11.53
CA ARG A 160 4.03 -14.64 10.77
C ARG A 160 5.51 -14.37 10.65
N VAL A 161 5.95 -13.90 9.49
CA VAL A 161 7.32 -13.38 9.33
C VAL A 161 7.36 -11.90 9.65
N LEU A 162 8.45 -11.46 10.27
CA LEU A 162 8.82 -10.07 10.42
C LEU A 162 9.66 -9.66 9.22
N ALA A 163 9.14 -8.74 8.41
CA ALA A 163 9.84 -8.26 7.23
C ALA A 163 9.94 -6.74 7.21
N HIS A 164 11.05 -6.22 6.71
CA HIS A 164 11.25 -4.78 6.57
C HIS A 164 11.49 -4.36 5.11
N THR A 165 11.01 -3.17 4.76
CA THR A 165 11.32 -2.51 3.48
C THR A 165 12.81 -2.15 3.38
N GLN A 166 13.37 -2.10 2.18
CA GLN A 166 14.66 -1.47 1.89
C GLN A 166 14.47 -0.04 1.38
N ILE A 167 14.30 0.92 2.31
CA ILE A 167 13.90 2.29 1.94
C ILE A 167 15.01 3.06 1.20
N ARG A 168 16.29 2.71 1.40
CA ARG A 168 17.40 3.38 0.68
C ARG A 168 17.42 3.09 -0.81
N LYS A 169 16.77 2.01 -1.25
CA LYS A 169 16.59 1.71 -2.68
C LYS A 169 15.53 2.60 -3.34
N THR A 170 14.81 3.41 -2.57
CA THR A 170 13.82 4.37 -3.08
C THR A 170 14.42 5.79 -3.08
N PRO A 171 13.88 6.74 -3.88
CA PRO A 171 14.33 8.14 -3.88
C PRO A 171 13.95 8.93 -2.60
N LEU A 172 13.54 8.23 -1.52
CA LEU A 172 13.08 8.85 -0.28
C LEU A 172 14.25 9.22 0.63
N LYS A 173 14.16 10.41 1.25
CA LYS A 173 15.17 10.88 2.23
C LYS A 173 15.18 10.05 3.54
N GLN A 174 14.09 9.34 3.83
CA GLN A 174 13.94 8.57 5.07
C GLN A 174 14.84 7.33 5.03
N LYS A 175 15.72 7.17 6.03
CA LYS A 175 16.62 6.00 6.16
C LYS A 175 16.09 4.90 7.09
N LYS A 176 15.02 5.18 7.85
CA LYS A 176 14.42 4.27 8.84
C LYS A 176 13.43 3.36 8.13
N THR A 177 13.65 2.05 8.14
CA THR A 177 12.79 1.11 7.41
C THR A 177 11.44 0.92 8.08
N HIS A 178 10.47 0.42 7.31
CA HIS A 178 9.19 -0.02 7.84
C HIS A 178 9.20 -1.52 8.09
N LEU A 179 9.06 -1.93 9.36
CA LEU A 179 8.99 -3.32 9.81
C LEU A 179 7.53 -3.78 10.03
N MET A 180 7.06 -4.81 9.35
CA MET A 180 5.72 -5.37 9.53
C MET A 180 5.76 -6.89 9.75
N GLU A 181 4.70 -7.41 10.35
CA GLU A 181 4.40 -8.83 10.30
C GLU A 181 3.61 -9.13 9.03
N ILE A 182 3.94 -10.23 8.36
CA ILE A 182 3.20 -10.80 7.22
C ILE A 182 2.81 -12.22 7.63
N GLN A 183 1.53 -12.57 7.53
CA GLN A 183 1.07 -13.91 7.85
C GLN A 183 1.44 -14.88 6.73
N ILE A 184 1.94 -16.06 7.13
CA ILE A 184 2.15 -17.18 6.23
C ILE A 184 0.88 -18.03 6.24
N ASN A 185 0.32 -18.26 5.06
CA ASN A 185 -0.84 -19.13 4.86
C ASN A 185 -0.44 -20.34 4.00
N GLY A 186 -1.23 -21.41 4.05
CA GLY A 186 -0.97 -22.66 3.33
C GLY A 186 -0.14 -23.65 4.15
N GLY A 187 -0.28 -24.94 3.84
CA GLY A 187 0.43 -26.04 4.49
C GLY A 187 0.16 -26.21 5.98
N SER A 188 0.92 -27.11 6.59
CA SER A 188 0.93 -27.32 8.03
C SER A 188 1.69 -26.20 8.76
N VAL A 189 1.57 -26.14 10.10
CA VAL A 189 2.33 -25.18 10.91
C VAL A 189 3.84 -25.42 10.78
N ALA A 190 4.28 -26.68 10.66
CA ALA A 190 5.69 -27.02 10.48
C ALA A 190 6.23 -26.43 9.16
N ASP A 191 5.49 -26.64 8.06
CA ASP A 191 5.85 -26.13 6.73
C ASP A 191 5.94 -24.60 6.74
N LYS A 192 5.02 -23.92 7.44
CA LYS A 192 5.06 -22.45 7.61
C LYS A 192 6.29 -21.98 8.36
N VAL A 193 6.69 -22.69 9.42
CA VAL A 193 7.89 -22.33 10.20
C VAL A 193 9.14 -22.52 9.36
N GLU A 194 9.24 -23.63 8.63
CA GLU A 194 10.39 -23.93 7.77
C GLU A 194 10.50 -22.95 6.60
N PHE A 195 9.38 -22.66 5.93
CA PHE A 195 9.31 -21.62 4.90
C PHE A 195 9.70 -20.25 5.43
N GLY A 196 9.19 -19.86 6.60
CA GLY A 196 9.53 -18.57 7.20
C GLY A 196 11.00 -18.46 7.62
N HIS A 197 11.58 -19.56 8.12
CA HIS A 197 12.98 -19.64 8.51
C HIS A 197 13.92 -19.65 7.30
N SER A 198 13.58 -20.37 6.22
CA SER A 198 14.40 -20.43 5.00
C SER A 198 14.56 -19.08 4.30
N LEU A 199 13.62 -18.15 4.54
CA LEU A 199 13.63 -16.78 4.05
C LEU A 199 14.45 -15.81 4.93
N PHE A 200 14.97 -16.23 6.09
CA PHE A 200 15.73 -15.33 6.96
C PHE A 200 16.90 -14.70 6.22
N GLU A 201 17.03 -13.37 6.39
CA GLU A 201 18.08 -12.53 5.79
C GLU A 201 18.04 -12.43 4.26
N LYS A 202 17.13 -13.16 3.61
CA LYS A 202 16.95 -13.13 2.16
C LYS A 202 15.93 -12.06 1.75
N PRO A 203 16.17 -11.37 0.63
CA PRO A 203 15.17 -10.52 0.03
C PRO A 203 14.09 -11.35 -0.66
N PHE A 204 12.83 -10.92 -0.56
CA PHE A 204 11.75 -11.38 -1.42
C PHE A 204 11.19 -10.20 -2.22
N SER A 205 10.86 -10.47 -3.47
CA SER A 205 10.30 -9.51 -4.43
C SER A 205 8.77 -9.63 -4.49
N ILE A 206 8.13 -8.64 -5.11
CA ILE A 206 6.68 -8.49 -5.06
C ILE A 206 5.92 -9.53 -5.91
N ASP A 207 6.55 -10.00 -6.98
CA ASP A 207 6.11 -11.07 -7.88
C ASP A 207 6.03 -12.44 -7.21
N THR A 208 6.80 -12.68 -6.14
CA THR A 208 6.67 -13.91 -5.34
C THR A 208 5.39 -13.96 -4.51
N ILE A 209 4.67 -12.84 -4.38
CA ILE A 209 3.48 -12.70 -3.54
C ILE A 209 2.23 -12.49 -4.39
N PHE A 210 2.32 -11.59 -5.36
CA PHE A 210 1.20 -11.20 -6.19
C PHE A 210 1.45 -11.59 -7.63
N GLU A 211 0.37 -11.95 -8.31
CA GLU A 211 0.39 -12.24 -9.74
C GLU A 211 -0.18 -11.06 -10.52
N GLN A 212 0.19 -10.96 -11.80
CA GLN A 212 -0.52 -10.09 -12.72
C GLN A 212 -1.99 -10.53 -12.80
N ASP A 213 -2.90 -9.57 -12.97
CA ASP A 213 -4.33 -9.79 -12.97
C ASP A 213 -4.93 -10.27 -11.62
N GLU A 214 -4.16 -10.31 -10.54
CA GLU A 214 -4.74 -10.57 -9.23
C GLU A 214 -5.50 -9.33 -8.71
N MET A 215 -6.54 -9.56 -7.90
CA MET A 215 -7.21 -8.52 -7.11
C MET A 215 -6.58 -8.43 -5.73
N ILE A 216 -6.11 -7.24 -5.36
CA ILE A 216 -5.44 -6.97 -4.10
C ILE A 216 -6.14 -5.88 -3.29
N ASP A 217 -5.85 -5.87 -2.00
CA ASP A 217 -6.29 -4.84 -1.08
C ASP A 217 -5.13 -3.90 -0.76
N VAL A 218 -5.39 -2.60 -0.81
CA VAL A 218 -4.40 -1.57 -0.52
C VAL A 218 -4.74 -0.88 0.80
N ILE A 219 -3.89 -1.10 1.80
CA ILE A 219 -4.06 -0.57 3.15
C ILE A 219 -3.09 0.58 3.37
N ALA A 220 -3.62 1.77 3.59
CA ALA A 220 -2.81 2.95 3.81
C ALA A 220 -3.53 4.01 4.65
N VAL A 221 -2.81 5.07 4.99
CA VAL A 221 -3.39 6.25 5.62
C VAL A 221 -3.76 7.25 4.52
N THR A 222 -4.93 7.88 4.60
CA THR A 222 -5.38 8.87 3.60
C THR A 222 -4.60 10.19 3.69
N LYS A 223 -4.62 11.01 2.63
CA LYS A 223 -4.05 12.37 2.68
C LYS A 223 -4.69 13.15 3.84
N GLY A 224 -3.88 13.90 4.59
CA GLY A 224 -4.38 14.75 5.67
C GLY A 224 -4.85 16.09 5.12
N HIS A 225 -5.98 16.57 5.62
CA HIS A 225 -6.53 17.89 5.26
C HIS A 225 -6.69 18.81 6.50
N GLY A 226 -6.29 18.36 7.69
CA GLY A 226 -6.37 19.12 8.93
C GLY A 226 -7.80 19.26 9.46
N TYR A 227 -8.03 20.31 10.25
CA TYR A 227 -9.35 20.65 10.77
C TYR A 227 -10.23 21.20 9.64
N ASN A 228 -11.38 20.59 9.39
CA ASN A 228 -12.31 20.98 8.34
C ASN A 228 -13.73 21.15 8.87
N GLY A 229 -14.46 22.08 8.26
CA GLY A 229 -15.87 22.31 8.54
C GLY A 229 -16.77 21.15 8.09
N VAL A 230 -18.02 21.15 8.56
CA VAL A 230 -19.02 20.10 8.30
C VAL A 230 -19.25 19.83 6.82
N THR A 231 -19.30 20.88 5.99
CA THR A 231 -19.53 20.77 4.55
C THR A 231 -18.45 19.93 3.86
N ALA A 232 -17.16 20.21 4.09
CA ALA A 232 -16.08 19.45 3.46
C ALA A 232 -15.90 18.07 4.09
N ARG A 233 -16.02 17.98 5.43
CA ARG A 233 -15.78 16.75 6.19
C ARG A 233 -16.86 15.68 5.99
N TRP A 234 -18.12 16.10 5.83
CA TRP A 234 -19.30 15.22 5.78
C TRP A 234 -20.11 15.34 4.51
N GLY A 235 -19.87 16.35 3.66
CA GLY A 235 -20.64 16.56 2.43
C GLY A 235 -22.03 17.14 2.68
N THR A 236 -22.23 17.88 3.78
CA THR A 236 -23.54 18.50 4.07
C THR A 236 -23.84 19.63 3.09
N LYS A 237 -25.11 19.80 2.73
CA LYS A 237 -25.55 20.92 1.89
C LYS A 237 -25.25 22.27 2.58
N LYS A 238 -24.78 23.26 1.83
CA LYS A 238 -24.60 24.64 2.34
C LYS A 238 -25.96 25.29 2.54
N LEU A 239 -26.07 26.18 3.53
CA LEU A 239 -27.29 26.95 3.78
C LEU A 239 -27.46 28.09 2.75
N PRO A 240 -28.68 28.63 2.57
CA PRO A 240 -28.96 29.74 1.64
C PRO A 240 -28.11 30.97 1.92
N ARG A 241 -27.73 31.71 0.87
CA ARG A 241 -26.82 32.87 0.93
C ARG A 241 -27.16 33.91 2.00
N LYS A 242 -28.46 34.13 2.27
CA LYS A 242 -28.96 35.12 3.25
C LYS A 242 -28.92 34.63 4.71
N THR A 243 -28.34 33.46 4.99
CA THR A 243 -28.30 32.93 6.36
C THR A 243 -27.34 33.75 7.22
N HIS A 244 -27.84 34.32 8.31
CA HIS A 244 -27.04 35.05 9.27
C HIS A 244 -26.05 34.13 10.01
N LYS A 245 -24.85 34.67 10.33
CA LYS A 245 -23.75 33.95 11.00
C LYS A 245 -23.24 32.72 10.24
N GLY A 246 -23.22 32.78 8.91
CA GLY A 246 -22.48 31.85 8.04
C GLY A 246 -23.27 30.68 7.45
N LEU A 247 -22.78 30.20 6.30
CA LEU A 247 -23.49 29.25 5.43
C LEU A 247 -23.01 27.81 5.53
N ARG A 248 -21.77 27.59 5.98
CA ARG A 248 -21.07 26.28 5.95
C ARG A 248 -21.20 25.55 7.28
N LYS A 249 -22.44 25.49 7.79
CA LYS A 249 -22.81 24.88 9.07
C LYS A 249 -24.00 23.94 8.89
N VAL A 250 -24.22 23.07 9.88
CA VAL A 250 -25.47 22.33 10.01
C VAL A 250 -26.44 23.22 10.80
N ALA A 251 -27.67 23.38 10.31
CA ALA A 251 -28.65 24.27 10.93
C ALA A 251 -29.20 23.69 12.24
N CYS A 252 -29.75 22.48 12.20
CA CYS A 252 -30.28 21.77 13.36
C CYS A 252 -29.32 20.63 13.78
N ILE A 253 -28.83 20.66 15.01
CA ILE A 253 -27.88 19.66 15.56
C ILE A 253 -28.55 18.57 16.41
N GLY A 254 -29.88 18.58 16.52
CA GLY A 254 -30.67 17.64 17.30
C GLY A 254 -32.06 18.21 17.60
N ALA A 255 -33.00 17.33 17.96
CA ALA A 255 -34.26 17.74 18.57
C ALA A 255 -34.03 18.19 20.03
N TRP A 256 -35.06 18.71 20.69
CA TRP A 256 -34.98 19.06 22.12
C TRP A 256 -34.66 17.81 22.96
N HIS A 257 -35.42 16.74 22.76
CA HIS A 257 -35.22 15.47 23.45
C HIS A 257 -34.70 14.43 22.44
N PRO A 258 -33.61 13.69 22.75
CA PRO A 258 -32.85 13.71 23.99
C PRO A 258 -31.96 14.96 24.13
N SER A 259 -31.76 15.43 25.36
CA SER A 259 -31.04 16.68 25.71
C SER A 259 -29.51 16.60 25.57
N HIS A 260 -29.03 16.01 24.48
CA HIS A 260 -27.62 15.98 24.12
C HIS A 260 -27.45 15.86 22.60
N VAL A 261 -26.31 16.32 22.08
CA VAL A 261 -26.00 16.17 20.67
C VAL A 261 -25.59 14.73 20.38
N GLN A 262 -26.34 14.05 19.52
CA GLN A 262 -26.02 12.68 19.15
C GLN A 262 -24.71 12.58 18.35
N TRP A 263 -23.96 11.51 18.57
CA TRP A 263 -22.70 11.23 17.86
C TRP A 263 -22.87 11.03 16.35
N THR A 264 -24.11 10.77 15.90
CA THR A 264 -24.49 10.58 14.50
C THR A 264 -24.52 11.89 13.69
N VAL A 265 -24.60 13.03 14.40
CA VAL A 265 -24.69 14.38 13.83
C VAL A 265 -23.36 14.80 13.24
N ALA A 266 -23.39 15.34 12.03
CA ALA A 266 -22.19 15.82 11.35
C ALA A 266 -21.61 17.05 12.06
N ARG A 267 -20.38 16.92 12.56
CA ARG A 267 -19.61 17.99 13.23
C ARG A 267 -18.29 18.28 12.53
N ALA A 268 -17.80 19.51 12.66
CA ALA A 268 -16.46 19.90 12.19
C ALA A 268 -15.37 19.13 12.95
N GLY A 269 -14.17 19.07 12.38
CA GLY A 269 -13.03 18.37 12.99
C GLY A 269 -12.04 17.84 11.96
N GLN A 270 -11.18 16.91 12.40
CA GLN A 270 -10.17 16.30 11.54
C GLN A 270 -10.79 15.67 10.27
N MET A 271 -10.23 16.01 9.12
CA MET A 271 -10.49 15.37 7.84
C MET A 271 -9.20 14.82 7.25
N GLY A 272 -9.26 13.57 6.80
CA GLY A 272 -8.11 12.89 6.24
C GLY A 272 -7.08 12.47 7.30
N TYR A 273 -6.02 11.84 6.84
CA TYR A 273 -5.06 11.13 7.71
C TYR A 273 -5.73 9.99 8.51
N HIS A 274 -6.67 9.27 7.89
CA HIS A 274 -7.35 8.13 8.48
C HIS A 274 -6.79 6.83 7.90
N HIS A 275 -6.75 5.76 8.69
CA HIS A 275 -6.45 4.41 8.19
C HIS A 275 -7.62 3.90 7.33
N ARG A 276 -7.32 3.42 6.13
CA ARG A 276 -8.30 2.83 5.20
C ARG A 276 -7.73 1.56 4.58
N THR A 277 -8.62 0.59 4.40
CA THR A 277 -8.40 -0.57 3.54
C THR A 277 -9.24 -0.30 2.30
N SER A 278 -8.58 -0.06 1.18
CA SER A 278 -9.23 0.07 -0.12
C SER A 278 -9.16 -1.29 -0.79
N CYS A 279 -10.30 -1.94 -0.93
CA CYS A 279 -10.35 -3.31 -1.40
C CYS A 279 -10.45 -3.38 -2.93
N ASN A 280 -10.14 -4.54 -3.49
CA ASN A 280 -10.48 -4.90 -4.88
C ASN A 280 -9.79 -4.01 -5.94
N HIS A 281 -8.50 -3.74 -5.73
CA HIS A 281 -7.65 -3.15 -6.77
C HIS A 281 -7.08 -4.25 -7.66
N LYS A 282 -7.38 -4.19 -8.96
CA LYS A 282 -6.80 -5.09 -9.96
C LYS A 282 -5.35 -4.69 -10.21
N VAL A 283 -4.44 -5.66 -10.18
CA VAL A 283 -3.05 -5.51 -10.61
C VAL A 283 -3.02 -5.62 -12.13
N TYR A 284 -2.54 -4.58 -12.80
CA TYR A 284 -2.42 -4.56 -14.26
C TYR A 284 -1.04 -4.96 -14.76
N ARG A 285 -0.01 -4.66 -13.97
CA ARG A 285 1.36 -5.05 -14.29
C ARG A 285 2.18 -5.12 -13.02
N ILE A 286 3.04 -6.13 -12.96
CA ILE A 286 4.17 -6.18 -12.03
C ILE A 286 5.41 -5.97 -12.89
N GLY A 287 6.00 -4.79 -12.82
CA GLY A 287 7.17 -4.44 -13.64
C GLY A 287 8.46 -4.66 -12.87
N LYS A 288 9.49 -5.10 -13.58
CA LYS A 288 10.85 -5.27 -13.04
C LYS A 288 11.62 -3.96 -13.10
N GLY A 289 12.35 -3.66 -12.03
CA GLY A 289 13.14 -2.43 -11.92
C GLY A 289 14.32 -2.37 -12.90
N ASP A 290 14.92 -3.53 -13.17
CA ASP A 290 16.12 -3.67 -14.01
C ASP A 290 15.81 -3.66 -15.52
N ALA A 291 14.54 -3.85 -15.91
CA ALA A 291 14.12 -3.86 -17.30
C ALA A 291 13.99 -2.43 -17.87
N ASP A 292 14.71 -2.16 -18.96
CA ASP A 292 14.71 -0.85 -19.64
C ASP A 292 13.41 -0.55 -20.40
N ASP A 293 12.60 -1.57 -20.62
CA ASP A 293 11.35 -1.58 -21.38
C ASP A 293 10.14 -1.93 -20.50
N ASN A 294 10.22 -1.73 -19.18
CA ASN A 294 9.15 -2.11 -18.26
C ASN A 294 7.80 -1.38 -18.46
N ALA A 295 7.77 -0.32 -19.27
CA ALA A 295 6.55 0.36 -19.72
C ALA A 295 6.23 0.19 -21.22
N ALA A 296 7.01 -0.62 -21.94
CA ALA A 296 6.67 -1.06 -23.30
C ALA A 296 5.54 -2.12 -23.27
N THR A 297 4.90 -2.35 -24.40
CA THR A 297 3.87 -3.38 -24.57
C THR A 297 4.09 -4.10 -25.91
N GLU A 298 3.31 -5.13 -26.20
CA GLU A 298 3.39 -5.82 -27.50
C GLU A 298 3.01 -4.90 -28.66
N VAL A 299 2.09 -3.96 -28.43
CA VAL A 299 1.62 -3.00 -29.44
C VAL A 299 2.51 -1.76 -29.50
N ASP A 300 2.84 -1.19 -28.33
CA ASP A 300 3.80 -0.09 -28.21
C ASP A 300 5.20 -0.61 -27.90
N VAL A 301 5.96 -0.84 -28.98
CA VAL A 301 7.34 -1.36 -28.97
C VAL A 301 8.38 -0.33 -28.53
N THR A 302 7.98 0.90 -28.23
CA THR A 302 8.90 1.96 -27.79
C THR A 302 9.58 1.56 -26.49
N LYS A 303 10.90 1.51 -26.46
CA LYS A 303 11.67 1.20 -25.24
C LYS A 303 11.54 2.37 -24.26
N LYS A 304 10.68 2.21 -23.27
CA LYS A 304 10.43 3.21 -22.23
C LYS A 304 10.28 2.59 -20.85
N LYS A 305 10.73 3.34 -19.85
CA LYS A 305 10.55 3.02 -18.43
C LYS A 305 9.27 3.65 -17.89
N ILE A 306 8.71 3.06 -16.84
CA ILE A 306 7.50 3.57 -16.16
C ILE A 306 7.68 4.96 -15.54
N THR A 307 8.93 5.40 -15.36
CA THR A 307 9.22 6.75 -14.86
C THR A 307 8.92 7.76 -15.97
N PRO A 308 7.96 8.68 -15.77
CA PRO A 308 7.60 9.64 -16.81
C PRO A 308 8.70 10.68 -17.04
N LEU A 309 8.63 11.44 -18.13
CA LEU A 309 9.59 12.51 -18.43
C LEU A 309 9.70 13.54 -17.29
N GLY A 310 10.92 13.71 -16.77
CA GLY A 310 11.20 14.56 -15.60
C GLY A 310 10.90 13.90 -14.24
N GLY A 311 10.54 12.62 -14.25
CA GLY A 311 10.23 11.83 -13.06
C GLY A 311 8.82 12.09 -12.51
N PHE A 312 8.36 11.20 -11.63
CA PHE A 312 7.08 11.42 -10.96
C PHE A 312 7.15 12.68 -10.10
N VAL A 313 6.25 13.64 -10.34
CA VAL A 313 6.21 14.92 -9.61
C VAL A 313 6.20 14.72 -8.11
N ARG A 314 7.21 15.25 -7.42
CA ARG A 314 7.44 15.11 -5.98
C ARG A 314 7.67 13.66 -5.52
N TYR A 315 8.07 12.73 -6.38
CA TYR A 315 8.57 11.41 -5.97
C TYR A 315 10.00 11.21 -6.47
N GLY A 316 10.20 11.40 -7.78
CA GLY A 316 11.44 11.10 -8.49
C GLY A 316 11.27 9.88 -9.39
N GLU A 317 12.37 9.17 -9.61
CA GLU A 317 12.44 7.98 -10.45
C GLU A 317 12.01 6.72 -9.70
N VAL A 318 11.38 5.79 -10.41
CA VAL A 318 11.10 4.42 -9.93
C VAL A 318 12.19 3.52 -10.48
N LYS A 319 13.06 3.02 -9.60
CA LYS A 319 14.21 2.17 -9.95
C LYS A 319 14.06 0.70 -9.55
N ASN A 320 13.09 0.40 -8.68
CA ASN A 320 12.85 -0.96 -8.23
C ASN A 320 11.65 -1.55 -8.97
N ASP A 321 11.40 -2.83 -8.71
CA ASP A 321 10.15 -3.48 -9.06
C ASP A 321 8.96 -2.65 -8.60
N PHE A 322 7.90 -2.62 -9.40
CA PHE A 322 6.70 -1.85 -9.11
C PHE A 322 5.43 -2.65 -9.38
N VAL A 323 4.36 -2.25 -8.70
CA VAL A 323 3.01 -2.74 -8.97
C VAL A 323 2.20 -1.59 -9.54
N MET A 324 1.60 -1.83 -10.71
CA MET A 324 0.61 -0.96 -11.32
C MET A 324 -0.78 -1.46 -10.96
N VAL A 325 -1.55 -0.63 -10.25
CA VAL A 325 -2.91 -0.98 -9.82
C VAL A 325 -3.94 -0.08 -10.47
N LYS A 326 -5.11 -0.66 -10.77
CA LYS A 326 -6.27 0.05 -11.29
C LYS A 326 -6.72 1.17 -10.33
N GLY A 327 -6.89 2.36 -10.89
CA GLY A 327 -7.48 3.51 -10.23
C GLY A 327 -6.57 4.16 -9.19
N SER A 328 -7.19 4.84 -8.24
CA SER A 328 -6.50 5.58 -7.20
C SER A 328 -6.41 4.79 -5.89
N VAL A 329 -5.26 4.85 -5.23
CA VAL A 329 -5.07 4.26 -3.90
C VAL A 329 -4.97 5.31 -2.78
N PRO A 330 -5.30 4.97 -1.52
CA PRO A 330 -5.34 5.95 -0.44
C PRO A 330 -3.97 6.58 -0.14
N GLY A 331 -3.93 7.90 0.05
CA GLY A 331 -2.72 8.59 0.52
C GLY A 331 -1.99 9.40 -0.53
N VAL A 332 -0.92 10.06 -0.08
CA VAL A 332 -0.07 10.93 -0.90
C VAL A 332 1.08 10.15 -1.53
N LYS A 333 1.74 10.72 -2.55
CA LYS A 333 3.03 10.24 -3.06
C LYS A 333 4.04 10.11 -1.90
N LYS A 334 5.00 9.18 -2.02
CA LYS A 334 5.97 8.77 -0.96
C LYS A 334 5.38 8.00 0.23
N ARG A 335 4.07 7.81 0.30
CA ARG A 335 3.46 7.13 1.44
C ARG A 335 3.67 5.63 1.34
N VAL A 336 4.12 5.02 2.45
CA VAL A 336 4.14 3.57 2.60
C VAL A 336 2.72 3.02 2.60
N MET A 337 2.51 1.99 1.79
CA MET A 337 1.27 1.27 1.62
C MET A 337 1.53 -0.19 1.93
N THR A 338 0.54 -0.87 2.49
CA THR A 338 0.58 -2.32 2.63
C THR A 338 -0.35 -2.91 1.60
N LEU A 339 0.21 -3.71 0.69
CA LEU A 339 -0.51 -4.50 -0.29
C LEU A 339 -0.81 -5.84 0.37
N ARG A 340 -2.06 -6.29 0.33
CA ARG A 340 -2.49 -7.56 0.92
C ARG A 340 -3.28 -8.33 -0.12
N LYS A 341 -3.13 -9.65 -0.16
CA LYS A 341 -4.06 -10.51 -0.90
C LYS A 341 -5.50 -10.24 -0.43
N SER A 342 -6.44 -10.42 -1.33
CA SER A 342 -7.86 -10.20 -1.02
C SER A 342 -8.32 -11.11 0.12
N LEU A 343 -9.25 -10.62 0.96
CA LEU A 343 -9.81 -11.43 2.05
C LEU A 343 -10.75 -12.53 1.56
N TRP A 344 -11.28 -12.37 0.35
CA TRP A 344 -12.30 -13.23 -0.23
C TRP A 344 -11.79 -13.74 -1.57
N PRO A 345 -12.14 -14.98 -1.95
CA PRO A 345 -11.96 -15.44 -3.32
C PRO A 345 -12.85 -14.60 -4.25
N HIS A 346 -12.28 -14.15 -5.36
CA HIS A 346 -13.01 -13.38 -6.36
C HIS A 346 -13.57 -14.32 -7.43
N THR A 347 -14.88 -14.26 -7.65
CA THR A 347 -15.57 -15.07 -8.68
C THR A 347 -16.17 -14.21 -9.80
N SER A 348 -16.23 -12.88 -9.61
CA SER A 348 -16.84 -12.01 -10.61
C SER A 348 -16.01 -11.95 -11.89
N ARG A 349 -16.66 -11.93 -13.06
CA ARG A 349 -16.01 -11.83 -14.37
C ARG A 349 -15.04 -10.63 -14.46
N LYS A 350 -15.42 -9.48 -13.89
CA LYS A 350 -14.58 -8.28 -13.82
C LYS A 350 -13.29 -8.49 -13.01
N ALA A 351 -13.35 -9.32 -11.96
CA ALA A 351 -12.20 -9.61 -11.13
C ALA A 351 -11.27 -10.65 -11.77
N LEU A 352 -11.82 -11.60 -12.54
CA LEU A 352 -11.08 -12.67 -13.23
C LEU A 352 -10.62 -12.29 -14.66
N GLU A 353 -10.99 -11.11 -15.13
CA GLU A 353 -10.62 -10.58 -16.45
C GLU A 353 -9.10 -10.52 -16.61
N LYS A 354 -8.54 -11.14 -17.65
CA LYS A 354 -7.12 -11.00 -18.00
C LYS A 354 -6.87 -9.62 -18.60
N VAL A 355 -5.76 -8.99 -18.24
CA VAL A 355 -5.47 -7.61 -18.65
C VAL A 355 -4.25 -7.58 -19.55
N GLU A 356 -4.49 -7.25 -20.81
CA GLU A 356 -3.45 -6.95 -21.80
C GLU A 356 -3.38 -5.43 -22.00
N LEU A 357 -2.19 -4.86 -21.80
CA LEU A 357 -1.96 -3.43 -21.94
C LEU A 357 -1.49 -3.15 -23.37
N LYS A 358 -2.09 -2.13 -24.01
CA LYS A 358 -1.68 -1.65 -25.34
C LYS A 358 -0.76 -0.45 -25.29
N TRP A 359 -0.90 0.38 -24.25
CA TRP A 359 -0.09 1.58 -24.10
C TRP A 359 -0.06 2.03 -22.64
N ILE A 360 1.07 2.59 -22.22
CA ILE A 360 1.27 3.19 -20.91
C ILE A 360 1.80 4.60 -21.12
N ASP A 361 1.14 5.59 -20.52
CA ASP A 361 1.58 6.98 -20.61
C ASP A 361 2.83 7.21 -19.76
N THR A 362 3.90 7.66 -20.40
CA THR A 362 5.17 8.08 -19.78
C THR A 362 5.47 9.55 -20.04
N SER A 363 4.47 10.31 -20.51
CA SER A 363 4.62 11.75 -20.72
C SER A 363 4.85 12.52 -19.42
N SER A 364 5.33 13.76 -19.53
CA SER A 364 5.63 14.55 -18.34
C SER A 364 4.37 14.90 -17.55
N GLU A 365 4.35 14.45 -16.29
CA GLU A 365 3.33 14.80 -15.30
C GLU A 365 3.52 16.21 -14.71
N PHE A 366 4.61 16.90 -15.06
CA PHE A 366 4.92 18.26 -14.60
C PHE A 366 4.53 19.28 -15.68
N GLY A 367 3.23 19.60 -15.73
CA GLY A 367 2.65 20.42 -16.80
C GLY A 367 1.80 19.55 -17.73
N HIS A 368 1.84 19.87 -19.02
CA HIS A 368 1.18 19.09 -20.07
C HIS A 368 2.26 18.38 -20.90
N GLY A 369 2.40 17.07 -20.70
CA GLY A 369 3.35 16.26 -21.44
C GLY A 369 2.86 15.95 -22.85
N SER A 370 3.58 16.40 -23.87
CA SER A 370 3.27 16.10 -25.28
C SER A 370 4.09 14.95 -25.86
N PHE A 371 5.16 14.53 -25.19
CA PHE A 371 6.10 13.52 -25.66
C PHE A 371 6.18 12.37 -24.65
N GLN A 372 6.34 11.15 -25.14
CA GLN A 372 6.47 9.94 -24.34
C GLN A 372 7.93 9.68 -23.94
N THR A 373 8.89 10.01 -24.81
CA THR A 373 10.31 9.77 -24.59
C THR A 373 11.16 11.03 -24.80
N PRO A 374 12.38 11.09 -24.22
CA PRO A 374 13.31 12.19 -24.48
C PRO A 374 13.73 12.25 -25.95
N GLU A 375 13.84 11.10 -26.62
CA GLU A 375 14.23 10.98 -28.02
C GLU A 375 13.16 11.58 -28.93
N GLU A 376 11.88 11.28 -28.70
CA GLU A 376 10.75 11.87 -29.43
C GLU A 376 10.75 13.39 -29.31
N LYS A 377 10.96 13.91 -28.08
CA LYS A 377 11.07 15.36 -27.84
C LYS A 377 12.25 15.96 -28.60
N ARG A 378 13.41 15.30 -28.62
CA ARG A 378 14.61 15.80 -29.30
C ARG A 378 14.42 15.81 -30.82
N GLN A 379 13.80 14.77 -31.38
CA GLN A 379 13.45 14.71 -32.80
C GLN A 379 12.50 15.83 -33.19
N TYR A 380 11.48 16.11 -32.38
CA TYR A 380 10.54 17.19 -32.64
C TYR A 380 11.17 18.59 -32.51
N GLN A 381 11.98 18.82 -31.48
CA GLN A 381 12.56 20.14 -31.21
C GLN A 381 13.80 20.47 -32.06
N GLY A 382 14.44 19.46 -32.64
CA GLY A 382 15.68 19.62 -33.41
C GLY A 382 16.87 20.07 -32.56
N LEU A 383 17.89 20.62 -33.23
CA LEU A 383 19.08 21.17 -32.60
C LEU A 383 18.74 22.51 -31.92
N LEU A 384 18.89 22.56 -30.60
CA LEU A 384 18.72 23.79 -29.83
C LEU A 384 20.08 24.44 -29.58
N LYS A 385 20.07 25.74 -29.27
CA LYS A 385 21.28 26.52 -28.94
C LYS A 385 22.19 25.83 -27.91
N LYS A 386 21.61 25.31 -26.83
CA LYS A 386 22.33 24.59 -25.77
C LYS A 386 23.02 23.29 -26.22
N ASP A 387 22.56 22.70 -27.32
CA ASP A 387 23.15 21.48 -27.88
C ASP A 387 24.38 21.85 -28.73
N VAL A 388 24.33 22.97 -29.45
CA VAL A 388 25.46 23.53 -30.23
C VAL A 388 26.58 24.04 -29.32
N GLU A 389 26.25 24.62 -28.16
CA GLU A 389 27.26 25.10 -27.20
C GLU A 389 27.99 23.97 -26.44
N ARG A 390 27.52 22.71 -26.57
CA ARG A 390 28.09 21.54 -25.90
C ARG A 390 28.87 20.60 -26.81
N SER A 391 28.68 20.72 -28.12
CA SER A 391 29.51 20.10 -29.16
C SER A 391 30.76 20.93 -29.40
#